data_AF-A0A1B8EU18-F1
#
_entry.id   AF-A0A1B8EU18-F1
#
_cell.length_a   1.000
_cell.length_b   1.000
_cell.length_c   1.000
_cell.angle_alpha   90.00
_cell.angle_beta   90.00
_cell.angle_gamma   90.00
#
_symmetry.space_group_name_H-M   'P 1'
#
loop_
_entity.id
_entity.type
_entity.pdbx_description
1 polymer ?
#
loop_
_entity_poly.entity_id
_entity_poly.type
_entity_poly.pdbx_seq_one_letter_code
_entity_poly.pdbx_strand_id
1 'polypeptide(L)'
;MSALLSVSEELLPIERIKFREPLAPRTLTAQVYRATIGSKDYAVKLFLPYDIRCRDIDRVRLRAYNLSDDELEARFHPWRREMRVYQQIKYIKGPDRQFFPKYYGATRLSQKLCPRWGYDDTEDIPVIILELLDGKEIHNERYELQISNSTRQVAEELYNDDGIDAEYIHIYIHCMEKIDALHSGRAVHSDIKPDVFMNCASVMIDFSSSWSWEDGKDEPCLDPFRRRQGPTTFESRT
;
A
#
# COMPACT_ATOMS: atom_id res chain seq x y z
N MET A 1 -24.40 -4.01 -7.77
CA MET A 1 -24.64 -4.08 -6.32
C MET A 1 -23.59 -3.24 -5.63
N SER A 2 -24.00 -2.21 -4.89
CA SER A 2 -23.14 -1.25 -4.21
C SER A 2 -22.41 -1.93 -3.05
N ALA A 3 -21.12 -2.21 -3.19
CA ALA A 3 -20.28 -2.65 -2.09
C ALA A 3 -20.15 -1.48 -1.10
N LEU A 4 -20.89 -1.55 0.00
CA LEU A 4 -20.69 -0.72 1.19
C LEU A 4 -19.28 -1.00 1.70
N LEU A 5 -18.37 -0.07 1.40
CA LEU A 5 -17.00 -0.04 1.92
C LEU A 5 -17.10 0.07 3.44
N SER A 6 -16.61 -0.93 4.16
CA SER A 6 -16.65 -0.96 5.63
C SER A 6 -15.79 0.18 6.19
N VAL A 7 -16.44 1.25 6.62
CA VAL A 7 -15.86 2.29 7.47
C VAL A 7 -16.33 1.98 8.89
N SER A 8 -15.42 1.51 9.75
CA SER A 8 -15.72 1.38 11.18
C SER A 8 -14.98 2.48 11.94
N GLU A 9 -15.77 3.18 12.77
CA GLU A 9 -15.44 4.20 13.77
C GLU A 9 -15.30 5.64 13.23
N GLU A 10 -16.42 6.37 13.32
CA GLU A 10 -16.70 7.74 12.84
C GLU A 10 -16.68 7.89 11.32
N LEU A 11 -17.87 8.12 10.72
CA LEU A 11 -17.97 8.65 9.37
C LEU A 11 -17.23 9.99 9.34
N LEU A 12 -15.99 9.96 8.86
CA LEU A 12 -15.19 11.16 8.69
C LEU A 12 -16.00 12.16 7.84
N PRO A 13 -16.14 13.43 8.26
CA PRO A 13 -16.89 14.43 7.51
C PRO A 13 -16.10 14.87 6.27
N ILE A 14 -15.98 13.97 5.31
CA ILE A 14 -15.05 14.06 4.18
C ILE A 14 -15.36 15.25 3.26
N GLU A 15 -16.63 15.66 3.21
CA GLU A 15 -17.09 16.87 2.52
C GLU A 15 -16.47 18.17 3.07
N ARG A 16 -15.88 18.12 4.28
CA ARG A 16 -15.19 19.24 4.92
C ARG A 16 -13.67 19.10 4.86
N ILE A 17 -13.15 18.21 4.03
CA ILE A 17 -11.71 18.02 3.84
C ILE A 17 -11.04 19.33 3.39
N LYS A 18 -9.90 19.65 4.00
CA LYS A 18 -9.05 20.77 3.60
C LYS A 18 -7.65 20.26 3.33
N PHE A 19 -7.29 20.23 2.05
CA PHE A 19 -5.93 19.91 1.63
C PHE A 19 -4.97 21.06 1.96
N ARG A 20 -3.80 20.72 2.47
CA ARG A 20 -2.69 21.64 2.70
C ARG A 20 -1.59 21.37 1.68
N GLU A 21 -0.35 21.25 2.14
CA GLU A 21 0.79 21.00 1.28
C GLU A 21 0.93 19.52 0.87
N PRO A 22 1.50 19.26 -0.32
CA PRO A 22 2.00 17.93 -0.67
C PRO A 22 3.02 17.44 0.36
N LEU A 23 2.92 16.18 0.77
CA LEU A 23 3.88 15.55 1.69
C LEU A 23 5.08 14.91 0.98
N ALA A 24 4.97 14.69 -0.32
CA ALA A 24 5.99 14.07 -1.15
C ALA A 24 5.88 14.59 -2.60
N PRO A 25 6.88 14.38 -3.45
CA PRO A 25 6.75 14.64 -4.89
C PRO A 25 5.61 13.83 -5.52
N ARG A 26 5.00 14.38 -6.57
CA ARG A 26 3.97 13.69 -7.34
C ARG A 26 4.55 12.47 -8.05
N THR A 27 3.84 11.35 -8.02
CA THR A 27 4.17 10.17 -8.82
C THR A 27 3.31 10.10 -10.09
N LEU A 28 3.60 9.13 -10.96
CA LEU A 28 2.81 8.88 -12.17
C LEU A 28 1.36 8.46 -11.87
N THR A 29 1.08 7.98 -10.66
CA THR A 29 -0.22 7.39 -10.31
C THR A 29 -0.89 8.07 -9.13
N ALA A 30 -0.19 8.89 -8.35
CA ALA A 30 -0.74 9.48 -7.13
C ALA A 30 0.03 10.72 -6.65
N GLN A 31 -0.56 11.38 -5.66
CA GLN A 31 0.06 12.43 -4.87
C GLN A 31 -0.45 12.32 -3.43
N VAL A 32 0.45 12.46 -2.46
CA VAL A 32 0.10 12.46 -1.04
C VAL A 32 0.06 13.89 -0.53
N TYR A 33 -0.98 14.23 0.22
CA TYR A 33 -1.14 15.51 0.90
C TYR A 33 -1.36 15.34 2.38
N ARG A 34 -0.99 16.38 3.13
CA ARG A 34 -1.56 16.62 4.45
C ARG A 34 -2.96 17.18 4.25
N ALA A 35 -3.94 16.60 4.93
CA ALA A 35 -5.31 17.11 4.88
C ALA A 35 -5.94 17.13 6.27
N THR A 36 -6.71 18.17 6.55
CA THR A 36 -7.52 18.26 7.77
C THR A 36 -8.93 17.77 7.45
N ILE A 37 -9.43 16.80 8.21
CA ILE A 37 -10.83 16.32 8.14
C ILE A 37 -11.43 16.44 9.54
N GLY A 38 -12.45 17.30 9.68
CA GLY A 38 -12.96 17.69 11.00
C GLY A 38 -11.90 18.47 11.78
N SER A 39 -11.45 17.93 12.92
CA SER A 39 -10.45 18.52 13.81
C SER A 39 -9.09 17.82 13.78
N LYS A 40 -8.90 16.80 12.93
CA LYS A 40 -7.69 15.98 12.88
C LYS A 40 -7.01 16.10 11.52
N ASP A 41 -5.69 15.97 11.53
CA ASP A 41 -4.86 15.93 10.32
C ASP A 41 -4.55 14.48 9.93
N TYR A 42 -4.54 14.22 8.63
CA TYR A 42 -4.36 12.92 8.00
C TYR A 42 -3.38 13.02 6.83
N ALA A 43 -2.79 11.88 6.47
CA ALA A 43 -2.17 11.71 5.16
C ALA A 43 -3.26 11.22 4.19
N VAL A 44 -3.51 11.98 3.13
CA VAL A 44 -4.49 11.62 2.09
C VAL A 44 -3.77 11.43 0.77
N LYS A 45 -3.77 10.19 0.28
CA LYS A 45 -3.23 9.83 -1.03
C LYS A 45 -4.33 9.92 -2.07
N LEU A 46 -4.21 10.89 -2.97
CA LEU A 46 -5.07 11.03 -4.14
C LEU A 46 -4.48 10.26 -5.30
N PHE A 47 -5.29 9.42 -5.95
CA PHE A 47 -4.87 8.64 -7.10
C PHE A 47 -5.32 9.32 -8.38
N LEU A 48 -4.44 9.32 -9.37
CA LEU A 48 -4.77 9.82 -10.70
C LEU A 48 -5.74 8.86 -11.40
N PRO A 49 -6.59 9.37 -12.31
CA PRO A 49 -7.47 8.54 -13.11
C PRO A 49 -6.70 7.39 -13.78
N TYR A 50 -7.37 6.26 -13.95
CA TYR A 50 -6.76 5.12 -14.61
C TYR A 50 -6.56 5.44 -16.10
N ASP A 51 -5.31 5.69 -16.49
CA ASP A 51 -4.97 6.06 -17.87
C ASP A 51 -5.52 5.00 -18.85
N ILE A 52 -6.29 5.46 -19.85
CA ILE A 52 -6.92 4.60 -20.85
C ILE A 52 -5.89 3.70 -21.54
N ARG A 53 -4.67 4.21 -21.80
CA ARG A 53 -3.59 3.44 -22.41
C ARG A 53 -3.11 2.32 -21.49
N CYS A 54 -3.06 2.56 -20.17
CA CYS A 54 -2.73 1.51 -19.20
C CYS A 54 -3.78 0.40 -19.25
N ARG A 55 -5.07 0.77 -19.25
CA ARG A 55 -6.17 -0.20 -19.37
C ARG A 55 -6.12 -0.98 -20.67
N ASP A 56 -5.82 -0.34 -21.80
CA ASP A 56 -5.70 -0.99 -23.11
C ASP A 56 -4.53 -1.98 -23.14
N ILE A 57 -3.38 -1.60 -22.58
CA ILE A 57 -2.22 -2.49 -22.43
C ILE A 57 -2.59 -3.71 -21.58
N ASP A 58 -3.27 -3.49 -20.45
CA ASP A 58 -3.68 -4.58 -19.55
C ASP A 58 -4.71 -5.48 -20.22
N ARG A 59 -5.68 -4.94 -20.97
CA ARG A 59 -6.64 -5.71 -21.77
C ARG A 59 -5.94 -6.59 -22.81
N VAL A 60 -4.95 -6.05 -23.53
CA VAL A 60 -4.17 -6.84 -24.50
C VAL A 60 -3.43 -7.99 -23.81
N ARG A 61 -2.80 -7.74 -22.65
CA ARG A 61 -2.07 -8.76 -21.87
C ARG A 61 -2.99 -9.83 -21.29
N LEU A 62 -4.22 -9.45 -20.91
CA LEU A 62 -5.16 -10.28 -20.18
C LEU A 62 -6.30 -10.81 -21.03
N ARG A 63 -6.16 -10.74 -22.35
CA ARG A 63 -7.20 -11.15 -23.30
C ARG A 63 -7.71 -12.59 -23.05
N ALA A 64 -6.83 -13.49 -22.61
CA ALA A 64 -7.18 -14.86 -22.28
C ALA A 64 -8.14 -15.00 -21.08
N TYR A 65 -8.16 -14.02 -20.18
CA TYR A 65 -9.01 -14.01 -18.97
C TYR A 65 -10.39 -13.40 -19.21
N ASN A 66 -10.63 -12.79 -20.38
CA ASN A 66 -11.90 -12.18 -20.77
C ASN A 66 -12.51 -11.24 -19.70
N LEU A 67 -11.67 -10.40 -19.10
CA LEU A 67 -12.07 -9.45 -18.06
C LEU A 67 -12.75 -8.22 -18.66
N SER A 68 -13.78 -7.72 -17.99
CA SER A 68 -14.40 -6.41 -18.25
C SER A 68 -13.51 -5.25 -17.76
N ASP A 69 -13.81 -4.02 -18.20
CA ASP A 69 -13.09 -2.82 -17.74
C ASP A 69 -13.20 -2.61 -16.23
N ASP A 70 -14.37 -2.87 -15.65
CA ASP A 70 -14.60 -2.80 -14.21
C ASP A 70 -13.73 -3.82 -13.46
N GLU A 71 -13.58 -5.03 -14.00
CA GLU A 71 -12.71 -6.05 -13.43
C GLU A 71 -11.24 -5.70 -13.56
N LEU A 72 -10.83 -5.10 -14.69
CA LEU A 72 -9.48 -4.60 -14.85
C LEU A 72 -9.17 -3.49 -13.84
N GLU A 73 -10.06 -2.51 -13.68
CA GLU A 73 -9.90 -1.45 -12.69
C GLU A 73 -9.83 -2.04 -11.27
N ALA A 74 -10.78 -2.91 -10.91
CA ALA A 74 -10.86 -3.54 -9.60
C ALA A 74 -9.59 -4.32 -9.23
N ARG A 75 -8.93 -4.94 -10.23
CA ARG A 75 -7.75 -5.79 -10.01
C ARG A 75 -6.43 -5.02 -10.10
N PHE A 76 -6.31 -4.07 -11.03
CA PHE A 76 -5.01 -3.51 -11.44
C PHE A 76 -4.86 -2.02 -11.13
N HIS A 77 -5.94 -1.28 -10.89
CA HIS A 77 -5.79 0.13 -10.54
C HIS A 77 -4.98 0.26 -9.23
N PRO A 78 -3.93 1.10 -9.20
CA PRO A 78 -3.14 1.38 -8.00
C PRO A 78 -3.94 1.58 -6.70
N TRP A 79 -5.02 2.37 -6.72
CA TRP A 79 -5.83 2.64 -5.51
C TRP A 79 -6.53 1.38 -4.99
N ARG A 80 -7.04 0.51 -5.88
CA ARG A 80 -7.71 -0.73 -5.49
C ARG A 80 -6.74 -1.71 -4.86
N ARG A 81 -5.53 -1.82 -5.41
CA ARG A 81 -4.47 -2.67 -4.87
C ARG A 81 -4.04 -2.22 -3.47
N GLU A 82 -3.75 -0.93 -3.32
CA GLU A 82 -3.34 -0.38 -2.03
C GLU A 82 -4.45 -0.46 -0.98
N MET A 83 -5.68 -0.14 -1.36
CA MET A 83 -6.86 -0.29 -0.49
C MET A 83 -7.01 -1.72 0.03
N ARG A 84 -6.90 -2.73 -0.86
CA ARG A 84 -7.02 -4.14 -0.46
C ARG A 84 -5.93 -4.54 0.53
N VAL A 85 -4.69 -4.10 0.32
CA VAL A 85 -3.58 -4.42 1.23
C VAL A 85 -3.87 -3.86 2.62
N TYR A 86 -4.31 -2.59 2.73
CA TYR A 86 -4.70 -2.04 4.02
C TYR A 86 -5.89 -2.75 4.66
N GLN A 87 -6.85 -3.23 3.85
CA GLN A 87 -7.93 -4.08 4.33
C GLN A 87 -7.45 -5.44 4.82
N GLN A 88 -6.34 -5.98 4.30
CA GLN A 88 -5.74 -7.23 4.79
C GLN A 88 -4.88 -7.01 6.04
N ILE A 89 -4.15 -5.89 6.12
CA ILE A 89 -3.33 -5.51 7.28
C ILE A 89 -4.15 -5.43 8.57
N LYS A 90 -5.48 -5.19 8.50
CA LYS A 90 -6.37 -5.23 9.67
C LYS A 90 -6.39 -6.59 10.39
N TYR A 91 -6.00 -7.67 9.71
CA TYR A 91 -5.91 -9.01 10.27
C TYR A 91 -4.57 -9.29 10.97
N ILE A 92 -3.55 -8.46 10.73
CA ILE A 92 -2.28 -8.50 11.46
C ILE A 92 -2.53 -7.97 12.87
N LYS A 93 -2.29 -8.83 13.86
CA LYS A 93 -2.54 -8.55 15.28
C LYS A 93 -1.24 -8.39 16.05
N GLY A 94 -1.35 -7.87 17.26
CA GLY A 94 -0.22 -7.73 18.15
C GLY A 94 0.72 -6.60 17.70
N PRO A 95 1.99 -6.68 18.07
CA PRO A 95 2.90 -5.56 17.89
C PRO A 95 3.28 -5.30 16.42
N ASP A 96 3.27 -6.33 15.57
CA ASP A 96 3.61 -6.21 14.14
C ASP A 96 2.67 -5.26 13.39
N ARG A 97 1.48 -5.00 13.95
CA ARG A 97 0.55 -4.00 13.42
C ARG A 97 1.20 -2.61 13.34
N GLN A 98 2.16 -2.28 14.20
CA GLN A 98 2.83 -0.98 14.22
C GLN A 98 3.74 -0.75 13.00
N PHE A 99 4.08 -1.80 12.25
CA PHE A 99 4.84 -1.69 11.01
C PHE A 99 4.08 -1.02 9.87
N PHE A 100 2.79 -0.74 10.04
CA PHE A 100 1.93 -0.20 9.01
C PHE A 100 1.16 1.01 9.54
N PRO A 101 0.90 2.05 8.75
CA PRO A 101 0.11 3.19 9.21
C PRO A 101 -1.32 2.76 9.57
N LYS A 102 -2.00 3.52 10.45
CA LYS A 102 -3.44 3.33 10.64
C LYS A 102 -4.19 3.66 9.34
N TYR A 103 -5.02 2.72 8.89
CA TYR A 103 -5.92 2.90 7.74
C TYR A 103 -7.29 3.38 8.23
N TYR A 104 -7.71 4.56 7.77
CA TYR A 104 -8.99 5.16 8.15
C TYR A 104 -10.09 4.95 7.10
N GLY A 105 -9.71 4.56 5.89
CA GLY A 105 -10.66 4.24 4.83
C GLY A 105 -10.19 4.69 3.45
N ALA A 106 -10.98 4.32 2.46
CA ALA A 106 -10.84 4.73 1.07
C ALA A 106 -12.20 5.19 0.57
N THR A 107 -12.20 6.23 -0.26
CA THR A 107 -13.43 6.77 -0.87
C THR A 107 -13.10 7.45 -2.19
N ARG A 108 -14.11 7.97 -2.86
CA ARG A 108 -13.97 8.86 -4.01
C ARG A 108 -14.38 10.27 -3.60
N LEU A 109 -13.61 11.28 -4.00
CA LEU A 109 -13.88 12.68 -3.73
C LEU A 109 -14.31 13.39 -5.00
N SER A 110 -15.32 14.24 -4.89
CA SER A 110 -15.62 15.18 -5.97
C SER A 110 -14.38 16.01 -6.27
N GLN A 111 -14.05 16.15 -7.55
CA GLN A 111 -12.92 16.95 -8.04
C GLN A 111 -12.92 18.38 -7.46
N LYS A 112 -14.10 18.94 -7.16
CA LYS A 112 -14.27 20.27 -6.55
C LYS A 112 -13.63 20.40 -5.15
N LEU A 113 -13.49 19.29 -4.43
CA LEU A 113 -12.88 19.23 -3.11
C LEU A 113 -11.35 19.01 -3.19
N CYS A 114 -10.85 18.58 -4.34
CA CYS A 114 -9.45 18.24 -4.53
C CYS A 114 -8.61 19.46 -4.92
N PRO A 115 -7.30 19.46 -4.64
CA PRO A 115 -6.39 20.45 -5.20
C PRO A 115 -6.48 20.45 -6.73
N ARG A 116 -6.47 21.63 -7.35
CA ARG A 116 -6.56 21.74 -8.81
C ARG A 116 -5.38 21.04 -9.48
N TRP A 117 -5.67 19.97 -10.18
CA TRP A 117 -4.79 19.36 -11.18
C TRP A 117 -5.40 19.70 -12.53
N GLY A 118 -4.59 20.14 -13.50
CA GLY A 118 -5.07 20.59 -14.82
C GLY A 118 -5.62 19.46 -15.70
N TYR A 119 -6.58 18.69 -15.20
CA TYR A 119 -7.31 17.63 -15.88
C TYR A 119 -8.80 18.02 -15.95
N ASP A 120 -9.39 17.82 -17.12
CA ASP A 120 -10.79 18.13 -17.44
C ASP A 120 -11.76 16.97 -17.17
N ASP A 121 -11.37 15.99 -16.34
CA ASP A 121 -12.23 14.85 -16.02
C ASP A 121 -13.24 15.19 -14.93
N THR A 122 -14.52 15.01 -15.24
CA THR A 122 -15.66 15.22 -14.32
C THR A 122 -15.84 14.11 -13.29
N GLU A 123 -14.97 13.10 -13.28
CA GLU A 123 -15.09 11.93 -12.41
C GLU A 123 -14.56 12.18 -10.98
N ASP A 124 -15.14 11.48 -10.02
CA ASP A 124 -14.67 11.54 -8.63
C ASP A 124 -13.30 10.84 -8.48
N ILE A 125 -12.39 11.48 -7.75
CA ILE A 125 -11.01 11.07 -7.59
C ILE A 125 -10.89 10.06 -6.45
N PRO A 126 -10.35 8.85 -6.67
CA PRO A 126 -10.12 7.89 -5.60
C PRO A 126 -9.07 8.40 -4.61
N VAL A 127 -9.34 8.21 -3.32
CA VAL A 127 -8.44 8.56 -2.22
C VAL A 127 -8.33 7.46 -1.18
N ILE A 128 -7.18 7.38 -0.53
CA ILE A 128 -6.93 6.58 0.67
C ILE A 128 -6.52 7.53 1.80
N ILE A 129 -7.14 7.35 2.97
CA ILE A 129 -6.94 8.16 4.17
C ILE A 129 -6.15 7.33 5.19
N LEU A 130 -4.98 7.85 5.57
CA LEU A 130 -4.01 7.20 6.44
C LEU A 130 -3.64 8.10 7.61
N GLU A 131 -3.05 7.47 8.61
CA GLU A 131 -2.30 8.15 9.65
C GLU A 131 -1.25 9.08 9.06
N LEU A 132 -1.15 10.29 9.62
CA LEU A 132 -0.09 11.22 9.29
C LEU A 132 1.16 10.88 10.09
N LEU A 133 2.26 10.55 9.39
CA LEU A 133 3.56 10.17 9.96
C LEU A 133 4.55 11.35 9.93
N ASP A 134 4.17 12.51 10.46
CA ASP A 134 4.91 13.78 10.34
C ASP A 134 6.04 13.96 11.38
N GLY A 135 7.01 13.03 11.39
CA GLY A 135 8.18 13.17 12.26
C GLY A 135 7.91 12.87 13.73
N LYS A 136 6.75 12.28 14.05
CA LYS A 136 6.63 11.50 15.29
C LYS A 136 7.59 10.34 15.17
N GLU A 137 8.68 10.38 15.93
CA GLU A 137 9.41 9.16 16.23
C GLU A 137 8.39 8.18 16.82
N ILE A 138 8.02 7.18 16.02
CA ILE A 138 7.44 5.96 16.57
C ILE A 138 8.63 5.28 17.22
N HIS A 139 8.98 5.78 18.40
CA HIS A 139 10.01 5.22 19.24
C HIS A 139 9.56 3.80 19.54
N ASN A 140 10.19 2.84 18.88
CA ASN A 140 10.26 1.45 19.28
C ASN A 140 11.02 1.29 20.61
N GLU A 141 10.94 2.26 21.54
CA GLU A 141 11.67 2.31 22.80
C GLU A 141 11.38 1.11 23.72
N ARG A 142 10.42 0.26 23.35
CA ARG A 142 10.10 -0.99 24.05
C ARG A 142 9.84 -2.18 23.14
N TYR A 143 10.03 -2.04 21.82
CA TYR A 143 9.76 -3.17 20.94
C TYR A 143 11.02 -3.99 20.74
N GLU A 144 11.17 -5.03 21.58
CA GLU A 144 12.05 -6.15 21.26
C GLU A 144 11.51 -6.82 20.00
N LEU A 145 12.11 -6.48 18.86
CA LEU A 145 11.80 -7.09 17.59
C LEU A 145 11.94 -8.61 17.73
N GLN A 146 10.84 -9.34 17.58
CA GLN A 146 10.88 -10.79 17.58
C GLN A 146 11.43 -11.27 16.24
N ILE A 147 12.70 -11.63 16.21
CA ILE A 147 13.37 -12.07 14.98
C ILE A 147 12.95 -13.52 14.71
N SER A 148 12.42 -13.77 13.51
CA SER A 148 12.08 -15.11 13.04
C SER A 148 13.33 -15.99 12.94
N ASN A 149 13.18 -17.31 13.05
CA ASN A 149 14.33 -18.23 12.94
C ASN A 149 14.99 -18.15 11.56
N SER A 150 14.20 -17.96 10.50
CA SER A 150 14.71 -17.76 9.14
C SER A 150 15.50 -16.47 8.99
N THR A 151 14.98 -15.34 9.51
CA THR A 151 15.70 -14.06 9.47
C THR A 151 16.99 -14.15 10.28
N ARG A 152 16.96 -14.79 11.46
CA ARG A 152 18.14 -14.98 12.31
C ARG A 152 19.23 -15.78 11.58
N GLN A 153 18.88 -16.91 10.98
CA GLN A 153 19.84 -17.75 10.27
C GLN A 153 20.52 -16.97 9.14
N VAL A 154 19.76 -16.30 8.28
CA VAL A 154 20.34 -15.52 7.16
C VAL A 154 21.17 -14.34 7.68
N ALA A 155 20.75 -13.68 8.76
CA ALA A 155 21.52 -12.62 9.38
C ALA A 155 22.87 -13.12 9.93
N GLU A 156 22.90 -14.31 10.53
CA GLU A 156 24.13 -14.94 11.01
C GLU A 156 25.06 -15.33 9.85
N GLU A 157 24.54 -15.86 8.75
CA GLU A 157 25.31 -16.15 7.54
C GLU A 157 25.92 -14.86 6.94
N LEU A 158 25.10 -13.82 6.74
CA LEU A 158 25.56 -12.53 6.22
C LEU A 158 26.64 -11.87 7.10
N TYR A 159 26.52 -12.00 8.43
CA TYR A 159 27.49 -11.43 9.35
C TYR A 159 28.78 -12.25 9.42
N ASN A 160 28.68 -13.57 9.63
CA ASN A 160 29.82 -14.43 9.89
C ASN A 160 30.57 -14.84 8.62
N ASP A 161 29.84 -15.13 7.54
CA ASP A 161 30.41 -15.70 6.31
C ASP A 161 30.72 -14.61 5.28
N ASP A 162 29.80 -13.65 5.11
CA ASP A 162 29.96 -12.56 4.12
C ASP A 162 30.66 -11.31 4.70
N GLY A 163 30.86 -11.26 6.03
CA GLY A 163 31.57 -10.16 6.71
C GLY A 163 30.84 -8.81 6.62
N ILE A 164 29.51 -8.83 6.46
CA ILE A 164 28.70 -7.62 6.40
C ILE A 164 28.69 -6.93 7.77
N ASP A 165 28.79 -5.60 7.76
CA ASP A 165 28.77 -4.80 8.99
C ASP A 165 27.45 -4.99 9.77
N ALA A 166 27.56 -5.07 11.10
CA ALA A 166 26.43 -5.27 12.00
C ALA A 166 25.31 -4.25 11.76
N GLU A 167 25.61 -2.99 11.43
CA GLU A 167 24.60 -1.97 11.13
C GLU A 167 23.70 -2.38 9.96
N TYR A 168 24.29 -2.91 8.88
CA TYR A 168 23.52 -3.39 7.73
C TYR A 168 22.74 -4.67 8.05
N ILE A 169 23.27 -5.54 8.92
CA ILE A 169 22.54 -6.70 9.43
C ILE A 169 21.30 -6.27 10.23
N HIS A 170 21.44 -5.26 11.09
CA HIS A 170 20.30 -4.70 11.84
C HIS A 170 19.23 -4.15 10.91
N ILE A 171 19.62 -3.40 9.87
CA ILE A 171 18.68 -2.88 8.85
C ILE A 171 17.99 -4.05 8.12
N TYR A 172 18.74 -5.06 7.70
CA TYR A 172 18.20 -6.25 7.04
C TYR A 172 17.13 -6.93 7.90
N ILE A 173 17.44 -7.21 9.17
CA ILE A 173 16.51 -7.83 10.12
C ILE A 173 15.24 -6.98 10.22
N HIS A 174 15.37 -5.66 10.41
CA HIS A 174 14.23 -4.77 10.51
C HIS A 174 13.37 -4.74 9.23
N CYS A 175 13.96 -4.85 8.05
CA CYS A 175 13.21 -4.93 6.80
C CYS A 175 12.49 -6.28 6.66
N MET A 176 13.17 -7.39 6.97
CA MET A 176 12.62 -8.73 6.81
C MET A 176 11.43 -9.00 7.72
N GLU A 177 11.49 -8.62 9.00
CA GLU A 177 10.35 -8.83 9.90
C GLU A 177 9.09 -8.06 9.46
N LYS A 178 9.25 -6.90 8.80
CA LYS A 178 8.10 -6.17 8.22
C LYS A 178 7.52 -6.86 7.00
N ILE A 179 8.39 -7.43 6.18
CA ILE A 179 8.00 -8.22 5.00
C ILE A 179 7.27 -9.49 5.45
N ASP A 180 7.79 -10.19 6.47
CA ASP A 180 7.16 -11.38 7.03
C ASP A 180 5.79 -11.07 7.67
N ALA A 181 5.68 -9.95 8.38
CA ALA A 181 4.39 -9.46 8.88
C ALA A 181 3.41 -9.17 7.73
N LEU A 182 3.86 -8.51 6.66
CA LEU A 182 3.02 -8.23 5.49
C LEU A 182 2.56 -9.52 4.80
N HIS A 183 3.46 -10.48 4.64
CA HIS A 183 3.18 -11.79 4.06
C HIS A 183 2.18 -12.59 4.90
N SER A 184 2.28 -12.51 6.23
CA SER A 184 1.29 -13.09 7.16
C SER A 184 -0.09 -12.45 6.99
N GLY A 185 -0.13 -11.18 6.62
CA GLY A 185 -1.33 -10.46 6.17
C GLY A 185 -1.77 -10.80 4.74
N ARG A 186 -1.25 -11.84 4.09
CA ARG A 186 -1.60 -12.22 2.70
C ARG A 186 -1.48 -11.03 1.74
N ALA A 187 -0.32 -10.39 1.75
CA ALA A 187 0.04 -9.34 0.81
C ALA A 187 1.52 -9.43 0.47
N VAL A 188 1.91 -8.95 -0.71
CA VAL A 188 3.30 -8.84 -1.17
C VAL A 188 3.51 -7.43 -1.70
N HIS A 189 4.52 -6.72 -1.21
CA HIS A 189 4.72 -5.30 -1.56
C HIS A 189 5.10 -5.07 -3.03
N SER A 190 5.97 -5.93 -3.58
CA SER A 190 6.45 -5.88 -4.97
C SER A 190 7.19 -4.61 -5.43
N ASP A 191 7.52 -3.69 -4.51
CA ASP A 191 8.28 -2.45 -4.80
C ASP A 191 9.10 -2.03 -3.56
N ILE A 192 9.86 -2.98 -2.99
CA ILE A 192 10.68 -2.75 -1.79
C ILE A 192 11.92 -1.92 -2.18
N LYS A 193 12.02 -0.72 -1.62
CA LYS A 193 13.11 0.26 -1.81
C LYS A 193 13.11 1.25 -0.64
N PRO A 194 14.19 2.02 -0.41
CA PRO A 194 14.32 2.82 0.82
C PRO A 194 13.19 3.82 1.10
N ASP A 195 12.55 4.38 0.07
CA ASP A 195 11.49 5.39 0.20
C ASP A 195 10.15 4.85 0.72
N VAL A 196 9.95 3.52 0.74
CA VAL A 196 8.74 2.89 1.31
C VAL A 196 8.84 2.68 2.82
N PHE A 197 10.00 2.98 3.40
CA PHE A 197 10.28 2.84 4.83
C PHE A 197 10.35 4.21 5.51
N MET A 198 9.29 4.59 6.24
CA MET A 198 9.20 5.85 6.99
C MET A 198 9.59 5.69 8.46
N ASN A 199 9.86 6.81 9.14
CA ASN A 199 10.19 6.89 10.57
C ASN A 199 11.36 5.97 10.95
N CYS A 200 12.55 6.25 10.41
CA CYS A 200 13.77 5.43 10.63
C CYS A 200 13.53 3.95 10.29
N ALA A 201 12.86 3.71 9.17
CA ALA A 201 12.43 2.40 8.70
C ALA A 201 11.50 1.61 9.61
N SER A 202 10.77 2.27 10.52
CA SER A 202 9.81 1.63 11.41
C SER A 202 8.46 1.30 10.76
N VAL A 203 8.07 2.04 9.73
CA VAL A 203 6.77 1.89 9.07
C VAL A 203 6.93 1.66 7.57
N MET A 204 6.25 0.65 7.04
CA MET A 204 6.14 0.35 5.62
C MET A 204 4.89 1.03 5.02
N ILE A 205 5.07 1.71 3.90
CA ILE A 205 4.03 2.49 3.21
C ILE A 205 4.03 2.20 1.70
N ASP A 206 3.11 2.81 0.95
CA ASP A 206 3.02 2.75 -0.52
C ASP A 206 2.80 1.35 -1.12
N PHE A 207 1.61 0.80 -0.87
CA PHE A 207 1.20 -0.51 -1.41
C PHE A 207 0.55 -0.42 -2.80
N SER A 208 0.84 0.64 -3.56
CA SER A 208 0.22 0.88 -4.87
C SER A 208 0.63 -0.16 -5.92
N SER A 209 1.82 -0.74 -5.76
CA SER A 209 2.36 -1.84 -6.56
C SER A 209 2.16 -3.20 -5.91
N SER A 210 1.45 -3.27 -4.79
CA SER A 210 1.32 -4.53 -4.08
C SER A 210 0.37 -5.51 -4.74
N TRP A 211 0.59 -6.76 -4.38
CA TRP A 211 -0.28 -7.87 -4.64
C TRP A 211 -0.94 -8.32 -3.33
N SER A 212 -2.21 -8.72 -3.40
CA SER A 212 -2.96 -9.15 -2.22
C SER A 212 -3.99 -10.21 -2.60
N TRP A 213 -4.56 -10.86 -1.60
CA TRP A 213 -5.69 -11.77 -1.77
C TRP A 213 -7.01 -10.99 -1.66
N GLU A 214 -8.04 -11.50 -2.32
CA GLU A 214 -9.40 -10.99 -2.10
C GLU A 214 -9.93 -11.47 -0.75
N ASP A 215 -10.70 -10.62 -0.07
CA ASP A 215 -11.24 -10.97 1.25
C ASP A 215 -12.12 -12.22 1.16
N GLY A 216 -11.83 -13.21 2.00
CA GLY A 216 -12.53 -14.49 2.02
C GLY A 216 -12.25 -15.42 0.83
N LYS A 217 -11.27 -15.13 -0.03
CA LYS A 217 -10.85 -16.05 -1.10
C LYS A 217 -9.49 -16.67 -0.81
N ASP A 218 -9.36 -17.96 -1.14
CA ASP A 218 -8.09 -18.68 -1.03
C ASP A 218 -7.15 -18.38 -2.20
N GLU A 219 -7.71 -17.95 -3.34
CA GLU A 219 -6.94 -17.54 -4.50
C GLU A 219 -6.44 -16.08 -4.38
N PRO A 220 -5.16 -15.82 -4.70
CA PRO A 220 -4.67 -14.47 -4.77
C PRO A 220 -5.32 -13.69 -5.92
N CYS A 221 -5.27 -12.36 -5.86
CA CYS A 221 -5.62 -11.56 -7.04
C CYS A 221 -4.70 -11.92 -8.22
N LEU A 222 -5.00 -11.46 -9.43
CA LEU A 222 -4.05 -11.60 -10.54
C LEU A 222 -2.80 -10.74 -10.25
N ASP A 223 -1.60 -11.33 -10.31
CA ASP A 223 -0.33 -10.62 -10.18
C ASP A 223 -0.16 -9.65 -11.39
N PRO A 224 -0.08 -8.32 -11.19
CA PRO A 224 0.12 -7.37 -12.28
C PRO A 224 1.50 -7.45 -12.95
N PHE A 225 2.50 -8.12 -12.35
CA PHE A 225 3.89 -7.72 -12.51
C PHE A 225 4.81 -8.65 -13.28
N ARG A 226 4.30 -9.44 -14.23
CA ARG A 226 5.14 -9.88 -15.35
C ARG A 226 4.74 -9.19 -16.64
N ARG A 227 5.33 -8.00 -16.88
CA ARG A 227 5.13 -7.13 -18.07
C ARG A 227 5.13 -7.86 -19.43
N ARG A 228 5.72 -9.07 -19.50
CA ARG A 228 5.84 -9.91 -20.71
C ARG A 228 5.19 -11.30 -20.62
N GLN A 229 4.78 -11.77 -19.45
CA GLN A 229 4.32 -13.17 -19.27
C GLN A 229 2.85 -13.27 -18.81
N GLY A 230 2.19 -12.14 -18.54
CA GLY A 230 0.84 -12.15 -17.98
C GLY A 230 0.85 -12.43 -16.47
N PRO A 231 -0.32 -12.52 -15.84
CA PRO A 231 -0.43 -12.73 -14.39
C PRO A 231 -0.06 -14.16 -14.04
N THR A 232 0.90 -14.30 -13.13
CA THR A 232 1.35 -15.58 -12.60
C THR A 232 0.73 -15.84 -11.22
N THR A 233 0.31 -17.07 -10.95
CA THR A 233 0.03 -17.52 -9.57
C THR A 233 1.33 -17.60 -8.78
N PHE A 234 1.24 -17.64 -7.44
CA PHE A 234 2.42 -17.72 -6.55
C PHE A 234 3.28 -18.94 -6.89
N GLU A 235 2.63 -20.07 -7.18
CA GLU A 235 3.25 -21.35 -7.55
C GLU A 235 4.00 -21.25 -8.90
N SER A 236 3.42 -20.52 -9.87
CA SER A 236 4.01 -20.32 -11.20
C SER A 236 5.05 -19.18 -11.28
N ARG A 237 5.37 -18.54 -10.14
CA ARG A 237 6.39 -17.47 -10.07
C ARG A 237 7.82 -18.02 -10.03
N THR A 238 7.99 -19.34 -9.93
CA THR A 238 9.30 -20.00 -10.06
C THR A 238 9.88 -19.88 -11.48
#